data_AF-A0A956WDE2-F1
#
_entry.id   AF-A0A956WDE2-F1
#
_cell.length_a   1.000
_cell.length_b   1.000
_cell.length_c   1.000
_cell.angle_alpha   90.00
_cell.angle_beta   90.00
_cell.angle_gamma   90.00
#
_symmetry.space_group_name_H-M   'P 1'
#
loop_
_entity.id
_entity.type
_entity.pdbx_description
1 polymer ?
#
loop_
_entity_poly.entity_id
_entity_poly.type
_entity_poly.pdbx_seq_one_letter_code
_entity_poly.pdbx_strand_id
1 'polypeptide(L)'
;MRERRQISNDKVDELIVFLTPYIRSLLERVEADEFTTTQFIDVMLLDPQTEIAYQQAMAEWGEQPNQARMVIHGQVIPAAMRASGMVDWIGFAHEEEDPWAVPAWWKLKTP
;
A
#
# COMPACT_ATOMS: atom_id res chain seq x y z
N MET A 1 25.98 -9.03 -3.03
CA MET A 1 24.97 -8.36 -2.18
C MET A 1 24.34 -7.13 -2.83
N ARG A 2 25.09 -6.24 -3.51
CA ARG A 2 24.53 -5.01 -4.14
C ARG A 2 23.46 -5.27 -5.21
N GLU A 3 23.69 -6.26 -6.08
CA GLU A 3 22.79 -6.58 -7.21
C GLU A 3 21.41 -7.06 -6.77
N ARG A 4 21.31 -7.94 -5.76
CA ARG A 4 20.01 -8.38 -5.21
C ARG A 4 19.21 -7.23 -4.60
N ARG A 5 19.89 -6.26 -3.98
CA ARG A 5 19.23 -5.07 -3.41
C ARG A 5 18.71 -4.15 -4.51
N GLN A 6 19.44 -3.99 -5.61
CA GLN A 6 18.98 -3.21 -6.75
C GLN A 6 17.72 -3.83 -7.37
N ILE A 7 17.74 -5.13 -7.65
CA ILE A 7 16.57 -5.87 -8.19
C ILE A 7 15.35 -5.73 -7.27
N SER A 8 15.55 -5.81 -5.95
CA SER A 8 14.47 -5.62 -4.98
C SER A 8 13.88 -4.21 -5.02
N ASN A 9 14.72 -3.17 -5.19
CA ASN A 9 14.24 -1.80 -5.29
C ASN A 9 13.48 -1.56 -6.61
N ASP A 10 14.03 -2.03 -7.74
CA ASP A 10 13.39 -1.89 -9.05
C ASP A 10 12.00 -2.54 -9.04
N LYS A 11 11.88 -3.70 -8.40
CA LYS A 11 10.60 -4.41 -8.24
C LYS A 11 9.61 -3.68 -7.35
N VAL A 12 10.08 -3.04 -6.27
CA VAL A 12 9.23 -2.19 -5.43
C VAL A 12 8.67 -1.03 -6.26
N ASP A 13 9.51 -0.37 -7.07
CA ASP A 13 9.10 0.75 -7.92
C ASP A 13 8.07 0.30 -8.98
N GLU A 14 8.28 -0.85 -9.61
CA GLU A 14 7.33 -1.46 -10.55
C GLU A 14 5.96 -1.72 -9.89
N LEU A 15 5.96 -2.30 -8.68
CA LEU A 15 4.73 -2.58 -7.94
C LEU A 15 4.02 -1.30 -7.47
N ILE A 16 4.77 -0.24 -7.14
CA ILE A 16 4.20 1.07 -6.81
C ILE A 16 3.46 1.62 -8.03
N VAL A 17 4.11 1.63 -9.20
CA VAL A 17 3.49 2.10 -10.45
C VAL A 17 2.25 1.28 -10.78
N PHE A 18 2.31 -0.04 -10.61
CA PHE A 18 1.20 -0.96 -10.86
C PHE A 18 -0.01 -0.71 -9.94
N LEU A 19 0.20 -0.56 -8.63
CA LEU A 19 -0.90 -0.38 -7.66
C LEU A 19 -1.46 1.05 -7.61
N THR A 20 -0.68 2.06 -8.00
CA THR A 20 -1.09 3.48 -7.95
C THR A 20 -2.47 3.77 -8.57
N PRO A 21 -2.82 3.32 -9.80
CA PRO A 21 -4.15 3.62 -10.37
C PRO A 21 -5.31 3.00 -9.59
N TYR A 22 -5.13 1.80 -9.03
CA TYR A 22 -6.15 1.14 -8.20
C TYR A 22 -6.33 1.86 -6.86
N ILE A 23 -5.21 2.23 -6.23
CA ILE A 23 -5.20 2.99 -4.98
C ILE A 23 -5.85 4.36 -5.18
N ARG A 24 -5.50 5.09 -6.25
CA ARG A 24 -6.13 6.37 -6.59
C ARG A 24 -7.65 6.23 -6.75
N SER A 25 -8.11 5.28 -7.56
CA SER A 25 -9.54 5.01 -7.76
C SER A 25 -10.26 4.67 -6.46
N LEU A 26 -9.60 3.97 -5.54
CA LEU A 26 -10.17 3.68 -4.22
C LEU A 26 -10.24 4.94 -3.34
N LEU A 27 -9.17 5.74 -3.30
CA LEU A 27 -9.11 6.99 -2.54
C LEU A 27 -10.16 8.01 -2.98
N GLU A 28 -10.52 8.06 -4.27
CA GLU A 28 -11.61 8.89 -4.79
C GLU A 28 -13.00 8.52 -4.24
N ARG A 29 -13.13 7.31 -3.67
CA ARG A 29 -14.38 6.76 -3.14
C ARG A 29 -14.39 6.65 -1.62
N VAL A 30 -13.29 6.98 -0.94
CA VAL A 30 -13.22 6.95 0.53
C VAL A 30 -14.00 8.15 1.07
N GLU A 31 -14.95 7.89 1.97
CA GLU A 31 -15.78 8.92 2.61
C GLU A 31 -15.22 9.44 3.94
N ALA A 32 -14.07 8.90 4.38
CA ALA A 32 -13.42 9.27 5.64
C ALA A 32 -12.34 10.34 5.44
N ASP A 33 -12.30 11.33 6.35
CA ASP A 33 -11.25 12.37 6.34
C ASP A 33 -9.86 11.79 6.67
N GLU A 34 -9.81 10.81 7.58
CA GLU A 34 -8.60 10.17 8.07
C GLU A 34 -8.79 8.65 8.13
N PHE A 35 -7.72 7.91 7.85
CA PHE A 35 -7.72 6.46 7.90
C PHE A 35 -6.29 5.92 8.09
N THR A 36 -6.18 4.66 8.49
CA THR A 36 -4.90 3.98 8.70
C THR A 36 -4.52 3.12 7.49
N THR A 37 -3.25 2.76 7.35
CA THR A 37 -2.81 1.82 6.29
C THR A 37 -3.59 0.50 6.37
N THR A 38 -3.86 -0.02 7.57
CA THR A 38 -4.63 -1.25 7.80
C THR A 38 -6.06 -1.12 7.32
N GLN A 39 -6.77 -0.06 7.73
CA GLN A 39 -8.13 0.22 7.29
C GLN A 39 -8.22 0.38 5.77
N PHE A 40 -7.24 1.04 5.17
CA PHE A 40 -7.19 1.18 3.71
C PHE A 40 -7.01 -0.17 3.01
N ILE A 41 -6.14 -1.04 3.52
CA ILE A 41 -5.95 -2.40 3.01
C ILE A 41 -7.24 -3.22 3.15
N ASP A 42 -7.93 -3.12 4.29
CA ASP A 42 -9.21 -3.81 4.49
C ASP A 42 -10.23 -3.40 3.42
N VAL A 43 -10.37 -2.09 3.15
CA VAL A 43 -11.24 -1.59 2.07
C VAL A 43 -10.76 -2.08 0.70
N MET A 44 -9.45 -2.11 0.45
CA MET A 44 -8.86 -2.62 -0.79
C MET A 44 -9.18 -4.10 -1.03
N LEU A 45 -9.30 -4.89 0.03
CA LEU A 45 -9.64 -6.32 -0.06
C LEU A 45 -11.15 -6.57 -0.16
N LEU A 46 -12.00 -5.58 0.11
CA LEU A 46 -13.45 -5.67 -0.05
C LEU A 46 -13.93 -5.32 -1.47
N ASP A 47 -13.16 -4.53 -2.22
CA ASP A 47 -13.44 -4.21 -3.62
C ASP A 47 -12.78 -5.25 -4.55
N PRO A 48 -13.56 -5.97 -5.39
CA PRO A 48 -13.02 -7.08 -6.19
C PRO A 48 -11.89 -6.68 -7.15
N GLN A 49 -11.93 -5.47 -7.70
CA GLN A 49 -10.90 -5.02 -8.64
C GLN A 49 -9.58 -4.77 -7.91
N THR A 50 -9.65 -4.12 -6.75
CA THR A 50 -8.45 -3.83 -5.96
C THR A 50 -7.95 -5.04 -5.20
N GLU A 51 -8.80 -5.99 -4.82
CA GLU A 51 -8.42 -7.28 -4.25
C GLU A 51 -7.57 -8.07 -5.27
N ILE A 52 -8.03 -8.18 -6.52
CA ILE A 52 -7.27 -8.85 -7.59
C ILE A 52 -5.91 -8.18 -7.79
N ALA A 53 -5.85 -6.86 -7.81
CA ALA A 53 -4.59 -6.13 -7.95
C ALA A 53 -3.65 -6.38 -6.75
N TYR A 54 -4.19 -6.42 -5.53
CA TYR A 54 -3.41 -6.78 -4.34
C TYR A 54 -2.83 -8.20 -4.45
N GLN A 55 -3.64 -9.19 -4.83
CA GLN A 55 -3.17 -10.58 -5.00
C GLN A 55 -2.13 -10.70 -6.12
N GLN A 56 -2.29 -9.95 -7.21
CA GLN A 56 -1.30 -9.87 -8.27
C GLN A 56 0.02 -9.28 -7.76
N ALA A 57 -0.01 -8.17 -7.02
CA ALA A 57 1.21 -7.60 -6.43
C ALA A 57 1.92 -8.58 -5.48
N MET A 58 1.16 -9.32 -4.68
CA MET A 58 1.66 -10.37 -3.80
C MET A 58 2.33 -11.52 -4.59
N ALA A 59 1.69 -11.97 -5.67
CA ALA A 59 2.23 -13.02 -6.53
C ALA A 59 3.48 -12.55 -7.29
N GLU A 60 3.44 -11.34 -7.83
CA GLU A 60 4.55 -10.73 -8.56
C GLU A 60 5.77 -10.56 -7.67
N TRP A 61 5.63 -10.14 -6.40
CA TRP A 61 6.76 -10.06 -5.45
C TRP A 61 7.55 -11.38 -5.37
N GLY A 62 6.85 -12.52 -5.31
CA GLY A 62 7.41 -13.85 -5.51
C GLY A 62 8.16 -14.46 -4.32
N GLU A 63 8.23 -13.76 -3.17
CA GLU A 63 8.71 -14.34 -1.91
C GLU A 63 7.58 -15.05 -1.12
N GLN A 64 7.91 -15.63 0.05
CA GLN A 64 6.90 -16.24 0.90
C GLN A 64 5.81 -15.22 1.28
N PRO A 65 4.53 -15.63 1.44
CA PRO A 65 3.42 -14.71 1.65
C PRO A 65 3.64 -13.69 2.78
N ASN A 66 4.26 -14.12 3.88
CA ASN A 66 4.53 -13.21 5.01
C ASN A 66 5.58 -12.14 4.67
N GLN A 67 6.64 -12.51 3.93
CA GLN A 67 7.67 -11.58 3.50
C GLN A 67 7.13 -10.60 2.46
N ALA A 68 6.29 -11.10 1.54
CA ALA A 68 5.58 -10.26 0.59
C ALA A 68 4.71 -9.22 1.30
N ARG A 69 3.92 -9.60 2.32
CA ARG A 69 3.11 -8.65 3.09
C ARG A 69 3.95 -7.56 3.75
N MET A 70 5.11 -7.89 4.32
CA MET A 70 5.98 -6.87 4.94
C MET A 70 6.38 -5.77 3.94
N VAL A 71 6.68 -6.15 2.69
CA VAL A 71 7.05 -5.20 1.63
C VAL A 71 5.82 -4.48 1.07
N ILE A 72 4.75 -5.22 0.79
CA ILE A 72 3.53 -4.63 0.21
C ILE A 72 2.88 -3.64 1.19
N HIS A 73 2.69 -4.02 2.45
CA HIS A 73 2.06 -3.18 3.47
C HIS A 73 2.99 -2.06 3.95
N GLY A 74 4.27 -2.36 4.15
CA GLY A 74 5.22 -1.42 4.74
C GLY A 74 5.84 -0.44 3.76
N GLN A 75 5.88 -0.77 2.46
CA GLN A 75 6.59 0.02 1.46
C GLN A 75 5.72 0.35 0.26
N VAL A 76 5.20 -0.66 -0.45
CA VAL A 76 4.53 -0.44 -1.75
C VAL A 76 3.24 0.34 -1.61
N ILE A 77 2.30 -0.11 -0.77
CA ILE A 77 1.01 0.58 -0.57
C ILE A 77 1.20 2.01 -0.04
N PRO A 78 2.01 2.25 1.02
CA PRO A 78 2.33 3.60 1.47
C PRO A 78 2.95 4.50 0.39
N ALA A 79 3.86 3.96 -0.42
CA ALA A 79 4.50 4.73 -1.48
C ALA A 79 3.51 5.04 -2.63
N ALA A 80 2.67 4.09 -3.02
CA ALA A 80 1.62 4.29 -4.02
C ALA A 80 0.55 5.29 -3.54
N MET A 81 0.17 5.26 -2.26
CA MET A 81 -0.70 6.28 -1.68
C MET A 81 -0.07 7.68 -1.77
N ARG A 82 1.22 7.85 -1.45
CA ARG A 82 1.92 9.13 -1.65
C ARG A 82 1.97 9.53 -3.13
N ALA A 83 2.27 8.59 -4.02
CA ALA A 83 2.34 8.81 -5.47
C ALA A 83 0.99 9.20 -6.08
N SER A 84 -0.14 8.80 -5.45
CA SER A 84 -1.47 9.22 -5.88
C SER A 84 -1.66 10.73 -5.82
N GLY A 85 -0.95 11.42 -4.92
CA GLY A 85 -1.08 12.84 -4.65
C GLY A 85 -2.30 13.22 -3.81
N MET A 86 -3.15 12.27 -3.42
CA MET A 86 -4.47 12.51 -2.79
C MET A 86 -4.49 12.50 -1.27
N VAL A 87 -3.39 12.07 -0.63
CA VAL A 87 -3.32 11.95 0.82
C VAL A 87 -2.09 12.66 1.37
N ASP A 88 -2.20 13.10 2.62
CA ASP A 88 -1.08 13.52 3.44
C ASP A 88 -0.77 12.45 4.48
N TRP A 89 0.53 12.21 4.70
CA TRP A 89 0.99 11.35 5.79
C TRP A 89 0.97 12.16 7.09
N ILE A 90 0.28 11.66 8.11
CA ILE A 90 0.09 12.40 9.38
C ILE A 90 0.77 11.74 10.58
N GLY A 91 1.31 10.52 10.43
CA GLY A 91 2.07 9.87 11.49
C GLY A 91 2.10 8.34 11.37
N PHE A 92 2.77 7.70 12.33
CA PHE A 92 2.63 6.27 12.56
C PHE A 92 1.42 6.01 13.46
N ALA A 93 0.62 5.00 13.13
CA ALA A 93 -0.50 4.51 13.94
C ALA A 93 0.00 3.33 14.79
N HIS A 94 0.57 3.62 15.97
CA HIS A 94 1.19 2.59 16.82
C HIS A 94 0.16 1.75 17.59
N GLU A 95 -1.05 2.26 17.70
CA GLU A 95 -2.22 1.63 18.30
C GLU A 95 -2.93 0.64 17.36
N GLU A 96 -2.62 0.69 16.07
CA GLU A 96 -3.16 -0.21 15.05
C GLU A 96 -2.28 -1.45 14.91
N GLU A 97 -2.92 -2.62 14.92
CA GLU A 97 -2.22 -3.89 14.74
C GLU A 97 -2.10 -4.25 13.25
N ASP A 98 -0.86 -4.34 12.76
CA ASP A 98 -0.52 -5.05 11.53
C ASP A 98 0.64 -6.00 11.82
N PRO A 99 0.47 -7.33 11.69
CA PRO A 99 1.53 -8.30 11.94
C PRO A 99 2.76 -8.15 11.02
N TRP A 100 2.65 -7.37 9.95
CA TRP A 100 3.62 -7.31 8.85
C TRP A 100 4.38 -5.98 8.78
N ALA A 101 3.80 -4.88 9.24
CA ALA A 101 4.38 -3.55 9.14
C ALA A 101 3.92 -2.63 10.25
N VAL A 102 4.55 -1.46 10.41
CA VAL A 102 4.02 -0.39 11.27
C VAL A 102 3.06 0.45 10.43
N PRO A 103 1.75 0.48 10.73
CA PRO A 103 0.79 1.25 9.96
C PRO A 103 1.04 2.76 10.08
N ALA A 104 0.58 3.50 9.08
CA ALA A 104 0.59 4.95 9.09
C ALA A 104 -0.83 5.47 9.14
N TRP A 105 -1.00 6.64 9.74
CA TRP A 105 -2.18 7.46 9.59
C TRP A 105 -2.07 8.32 8.33
N TRP A 106 -3.19 8.44 7.63
CA TRP A 106 -3.34 9.20 6.40
C TRP A 106 -4.54 10.12 6.50
N LYS A 107 -4.41 11.30 5.88
CA LYS A 107 -5.49 12.26 5.73
C LYS A 107 -5.79 12.49 4.26
N LEU A 108 -7.05 12.41 3.85
CA LEU A 108 -7.45 12.81 2.50
C LEU A 108 -7.19 14.31 2.33
N LYS A 109 -6.57 14.67 1.19
CA LYS A 109 -6.48 16.06 0.80
C LYS A 109 -7.86 16.52 0.37
N THR A 110 -8.32 17.58 1.00
CA THR A 110 -9.49 18.31 0.53
C THR A 110 -9.15 18.96 -0.82
N PRO A 111 -10.04 18.89 -1.83
CA PRO A 111 -9.83 19.53 -3.12
C PRO A 111 -9.60 21.05 -3.04
#